data_AF-A0A8K0F360-F1
#
_entry.id   AF-A0A8K0F360-F1
#
_cell.length_a   1.000
_cell.length_b   1.000
_cell.length_c   1.000
_cell.angle_alpha   90.00
_cell.angle_beta   90.00
_cell.angle_gamma   90.00
#
_symmetry.space_group_name_H-M   'P 1'
#
loop_
_entity.id
_entity.type
_entity.pdbx_description
1 polymer ?
#
loop_
_entity_poly.entity_id
_entity_poly.type
_entity_poly.pdbx_seq_one_letter_code
_entity_poly.pdbx_strand_id
1 'polypeptide(L)' 'MANSVNISLEFSGGAELLFDMVKKHDVSLPEISQPWTIKSLLVWIKDHLLKERPELFVQGDTV' A
#
# COMPACT_ATOMS: atom_id res chain seq x y z
N MET A 1 16.37 -1.24 18.36
CA MET A 1 15.89 -0.08 17.59
C MET A 1 15.39 -0.64 16.28
N ALA A 2 14.07 -0.68 16.05
CA ALA A 2 13.53 -1.25 14.82
C ALA A 2 13.75 -0.24 13.69
N ASN A 3 14.63 -0.56 12.75
CA ASN A 3 14.75 0.20 11.53
C ASN A 3 13.41 0.07 10.78
N SER A 4 12.86 1.20 10.33
CA SER A 4 11.63 1.25 9.57
C SER A 4 11.95 1.92 8.24
N VAL A 5 11.46 1.38 7.14
CA VAL A 5 11.66 1.96 5.81
C VAL A 5 10.51 2.92 5.54
N ASN A 6 10.80 4.20 5.51
CA ASN A 6 9.81 5.21 5.16
C ASN A 6 9.73 5.33 3.64
N ILE A 7 8.54 5.12 3.10
CA ILE A 7 8.26 5.27 1.67
C ILE A 7 7.06 6.21 1.46
N SER A 8 7.10 6.97 0.37
CA SER A 8 5.95 7.74 -0.10
C SER A 8 5.32 7.02 -1.28
N LEU A 9 4.03 6.71 -1.17
CA LEU A 9 3.21 6.11 -2.23
C LEU A 9 2.30 7.18 -2.81
N GLU A 10 2.20 7.23 -4.14
CA GLU A 10 1.28 8.14 -4.83
C GLU A 10 0.27 7.35 -5.67
N PHE A 11 -1.02 7.54 -5.38
CA PHE A 11 -2.13 6.97 -6.14
C PHE A 11 -2.80 8.08 -6.96
N SER A 12 -3.08 7.78 -8.23
CA SER A 12 -3.69 8.71 -9.18
C SER A 12 -4.62 7.97 -10.14
N GLY A 13 -5.35 8.70 -10.99
CA GLY A 13 -6.24 8.10 -12.00
C GLY A 13 -7.48 7.45 -11.41
N GLY A 14 -7.96 7.94 -10.25
CA GLY A 14 -9.14 7.41 -9.57
C GLY A 14 -8.83 6.33 -8.52
N ALA A 15 -7.61 5.80 -8.48
CA ALA A 15 -7.17 4.88 -7.43
C ALA A 15 -7.14 5.55 -6.05
N GLU A 16 -6.92 6.88 -5.99
CA GLU A 16 -6.98 7.69 -4.77
C GLU A 16 -8.29 7.53 -4.00
N LEU A 17 -9.41 7.28 -4.69
CA LEU A 17 -10.71 7.06 -4.06
C LEU A 17 -10.70 5.87 -3.09
N LEU A 18 -9.84 4.88 -3.35
CA LEU A 18 -9.74 3.66 -2.55
C LEU A 18 -8.96 3.87 -1.24
N PHE A 19 -8.20 4.97 -1.18
CA PHE A 19 -7.30 5.33 -0.10
C PHE A 19 -7.69 6.66 0.55
N ASP A 20 -8.95 6.80 0.99
CA ASP A 20 -9.48 8.02 1.63
C ASP A 20 -9.45 9.28 0.74
N MET A 21 -9.45 9.13 -0.60
CA MET A 21 -9.25 10.23 -1.55
C MET A 21 -7.91 10.96 -1.35
N VAL A 22 -6.94 10.30 -0.71
CA VAL A 22 -5.61 10.82 -0.49
C VAL A 22 -4.70 10.33 -1.62
N LYS A 23 -4.05 11.29 -2.28
CA LYS A 23 -3.11 10.96 -3.37
C LYS A 23 -1.80 10.43 -2.83
N LYS A 24 -1.28 11.05 -1.77
CA LYS A 24 0.05 10.76 -1.23
C LYS A 24 -0.04 10.14 0.15
N HIS A 25 0.52 8.95 0.29
CA HIS A 25 0.61 8.23 1.56
C HIS A 25 2.06 8.03 1.95
N ASP A 26 2.46 8.65 3.05
CA ASP A 26 3.73 8.39 3.69
C ASP A 26 3.55 7.24 4.70
N VAL A 27 4.18 6.10 4.43
CA VAL A 27 4.11 4.92 5.28
C VAL A 27 5.47 4.45 5.73
N SER A 28 5.53 4.03 6.99
CA SER A 28 6.70 3.41 7.59
C SER A 28 6.52 1.90 7.57
N LEU A 29 7.23 1.23 6.67
CA LEU A 29 7.27 -0.22 6.61
C LEU A 29 8.19 -0.76 7.71
N PRO A 30 7.75 -1.75 8.50
CA PRO A 30 8.65 -2.40 9.44
C PRO A 30 9.77 -3.13 8.70
N GLU A 31 11.00 -3.10 9.23
CA GLU A 31 12.07 -3.97 8.74
C GLU A 31 11.71 -5.43 9.06
N ILE A 32 11.43 -6.18 8.01
CA ILE A 32 11.23 -7.64 8.05
C ILE A 32 12.54 -8.32 7.66
N SER A 33 12.79 -9.54 8.14
CA SER A 33 14.02 -10.29 7.82
C SER A 33 14.24 -10.55 6.33
N GLN A 34 13.23 -10.36 5.50
CA GLN A 34 13.30 -10.52 4.05
C GLN A 34 13.13 -9.15 3.36
N PRO A 35 13.78 -8.91 2.22
CA PRO A 35 13.60 -7.65 1.50
C PRO A 35 12.14 -7.47 1.08
N TRP A 36 11.64 -6.24 1.20
CA TRP A 36 10.32 -5.88 0.70
C TRP A 36 10.27 -6.06 -0.81
N THR A 37 9.38 -6.95 -1.27
CA THR A 37 9.06 -7.09 -2.70
C THR A 37 7.83 -6.25 -3.03
N ILE A 38 7.67 -5.86 -4.30
CA ILE A 38 6.46 -5.14 -4.75
C ILE A 38 5.20 -5.95 -4.41
N LYS A 39 5.24 -7.29 -4.53
CA LYS A 39 4.11 -8.15 -4.18
C LYS A 39 3.74 -8.02 -2.70
N SER A 40 4.72 -8.16 -1.79
CA SER A 40 4.49 -8.02 -0.35
C SER A 40 4.03 -6.61 0.02
N LEU A 41 4.57 -5.60 -0.65
CA LEU A 41 4.16 -4.20 -0.48
C LEU A 41 2.70 -3.99 -0.88
N LEU A 42 2.28 -4.49 -2.04
CA LEU A 42 0.88 -4.40 -2.48
C LEU A 42 -0.08 -5.09 -1.52
N VAL A 43 0.29 -6.26 -1.00
CA VAL A 43 -0.50 -6.96 0.03
C VAL A 43 -0.61 -6.12 1.31
N TRP A 44 0.50 -5.51 1.74
CA TRP A 44 0.51 -4.66 2.93
C TRP A 44 -0.33 -3.39 2.74
N ILE A 45 -0.20 -2.71 1.59
CA ILE A 45 -1.01 -1.55 1.21
C ILE A 45 -2.49 -1.92 1.23
N LYS A 46 -2.85 -3.07 0.65
CA LYS A 46 -4.23 -3.57 0.64
C LYS A 46 -4.78 -3.80 2.06
N ASP A 47 -3.94 -4.17 3.01
CA ASP A 47 -4.37 -4.51 4.37
C ASP A 47 -4.37 -3.29 5.32
N HIS A 48 -3.43 -2.35 5.12
CA HIS A 48 -3.20 -1.22 6.04
C HIS A 48 -3.68 0.13 5.51
N LEU A 49 -3.62 0.36 4.20
CA LEU A 49 -3.94 1.65 3.57
C LEU A 49 -5.31 1.65 2.91
N LEU A 50 -5.76 0.49 2.42
CA LEU A 50 -7.05 0.37 1.73
C LEU A 50 -8.20 0.51 2.73
N LYS A 51 -9.05 1.50 2.49
CA LYS A 51 -10.11 1.92 3.43
C LYS A 51 -11.50 1.67 2.85
N GLU A 52 -11.59 1.82 1.53
CA GLU A 52 -12.76 1.49 0.74
C GLU A 52 -12.73 0.02 0.30
N ARG A 53 -13.73 -0.38 -0.50
CA ARG A 53 -13.98 -1.78 -0.87
C ARG A 53 -12.73 -2.44 -1.47
N PRO A 54 -12.17 -3.47 -0.81
CA PRO A 54 -10.94 -4.09 -1.25
C PRO A 54 -11.04 -4.78 -2.62
N GLU A 55 -12.27 -5.09 -3.03
CA GLU A 55 -12.65 -5.71 -4.28
C GLU A 55 -12.42 -4.81 -5.51
N LEU A 56 -12.30 -3.49 -5.31
CA LEU A 56 -12.04 -2.52 -6.38
C LEU A 56 -10.54 -2.27 -6.61
N PHE A 57 -9.69 -2.63 -5.65
CA PHE A 57 -8.24 -2.40 -5.74
C PHE A 57 -7.49 -3.59 -6.33
N VAL A 58 -7.95 -4.82 -6.06
CA VAL A 58 -7.30 -6.05 -6.55
C VAL A 58 -8.36 -6.98 -7.12
N GLN A 59 -8.33 -7.20 -8.43
CA GLN A 59 -9.20 -8.16 -9.09
C GLN A 59 -8.40 -9.45 -9.37
N GLY A 60 -8.46 -10.39 -8.42
CA GLY A 60 -7.75 -11.67 -8.49
C GLY A 60 -6.25 -11.52 -8.18
N ASP A 61 -5.38 -11.91 -9.12
CA ASP A 61 -3.91 -11.79 -9.03
C ASP A 61 -3.35 -10.56 -9.78
N THR A 62 -4.23 -9.67 -10.27
CA THR A 62 -3.87 -8.53 -11.11
C THR A 62 -4.32 -7.22 -10.46
N VAL A 63 -3.46 -6.21 -10.57
CA VAL A 63 -3.71 -4.81 -10.19
C VAL A 63 -4.01 -3.96 -11.41
#